data_AF-A0A015UJT4-F1
#
_entry.id   AF-A0A015UJT4-F1
#
_cell.length_a   1.000
_cell.length_b   1.000
_cell.length_c   1.000
_cell.angle_alpha   90.00
_cell.angle_beta   90.00
_cell.angle_gamma   90.00
#
_symmetry.space_group_name_H-M   'P 1'
#
loop_
_entity.id
_entity.type
_entity.pdbx_description
1 polymer ?
#
loop_
_entity_poly.entity_id
_entity_poly.type
_entity_poly.pdbx_seq_one_letter_code
_entity_poly.pdbx_strand_id
1 'polypeptide(L)' 'MDISYLLSAYKGGGTNSYHPRMILKVLFYAYLNNIYSCRKTQKALQKNIHIMWLSGNSTPNFRTINDFRGKV' A
#
# COMPACT_ATOMS: atom_id res chain seq x y z
N MET A 1 -14.47 -10.44 -1.99
CA MET A 1 -13.58 -9.98 -3.09
C MET A 1 -12.52 -11.03 -3.29
N ASP A 2 -12.42 -11.56 -4.49
CA ASP A 2 -11.39 -12.54 -4.85
C ASP A 2 -10.06 -11.80 -5.07
N ILE A 3 -9.05 -12.10 -4.24
CA ILE A 3 -7.72 -11.45 -4.26
C ILE A 3 -6.68 -12.40 -4.88
N SER A 4 -7.12 -13.58 -5.36
CA SER A 4 -6.25 -14.66 -5.82
C SER A 4 -5.32 -14.21 -6.96
N TYR A 5 -5.82 -13.38 -7.88
CA TYR A 5 -5.02 -12.78 -8.95
C TYR A 5 -3.92 -11.81 -8.44
N LEU A 6 -4.26 -10.97 -7.45
CA LEU A 6 -3.28 -10.06 -6.85
C LEU A 6 -2.21 -10.82 -6.06
N LEU A 7 -2.61 -11.91 -5.39
CA LEU A 7 -1.69 -12.78 -4.64
C LEU A 7 -0.74 -13.54 -5.58
N SER A 8 -1.20 -13.97 -6.76
CA SER A 8 -0.35 -14.66 -7.73
C SER A 8 0.63 -13.71 -8.44
N ALA A 9 0.19 -12.48 -8.78
CA ALA A 9 1.03 -11.45 -9.36
C ALA A 9 2.06 -10.89 -8.36
N TYR A 10 1.67 -10.80 -7.08
CA TYR A 10 2.55 -10.33 -6.00
C TYR A 10 3.28 -11.50 -5.33
N LYS A 11 4.13 -12.19 -6.10
CA LYS A 11 5.02 -13.24 -5.58
C LYS A 11 6.10 -12.58 -4.71
N GLY A 12 5.90 -12.66 -3.40
CA GLY A 12 6.84 -12.13 -2.41
C GLY A 12 8.24 -12.73 -2.59
N GLY A 13 9.26 -11.88 -2.49
CA GLY A 13 10.65 -12.26 -2.75
C GLY A 13 11.56 -11.06 -2.51
N GLY A 14 11.94 -10.85 -1.25
CA GLY A 14 12.74 -9.70 -0.79
C GLY A 14 12.51 -9.37 0.68
N THR A 15 13.33 -8.47 1.23
CA THR A 15 13.44 -8.17 2.69
C THR A 15 12.17 -7.63 3.35
N ASN A 16 11.29 -6.91 2.64
CA ASN A 16 10.05 -6.39 3.21
C ASN A 16 8.84 -6.73 2.31
N SER A 17 8.36 -7.96 2.42
CA SER A 17 7.13 -8.39 1.72
C SER A 17 5.90 -7.95 2.52
N TYR A 18 5.44 -6.72 2.33
CA TYR A 18 4.14 -6.29 2.85
C TYR A 18 3.02 -7.10 2.21
N HIS A 19 1.98 -7.44 2.97
CA HIS A 19 0.85 -8.19 2.43
C HIS A 19 0.13 -7.35 1.35
N PRO A 20 -0.14 -7.88 0.13
CA PRO A 20 -0.76 -7.11 -0.96
C PRO A 20 -2.13 -6.52 -0.54
N ARG A 21 -2.90 -7.27 0.25
CA ARG A 21 -4.16 -6.79 0.88
C ARG A 21 -3.98 -5.55 1.76
N MET A 22 -2.84 -5.39 2.44
CA MET A 22 -2.55 -4.20 3.24
C MET A 22 -2.28 -2.99 2.34
N ILE A 23 -1.44 -3.17 1.31
CA ILE A 23 -1.09 -2.09 0.37
C ILE A 23 -2.36 -1.63 -0.38
N LEU A 24 -3.21 -2.57 -0.77
CA LEU A 24 -4.48 -2.30 -1.43
C LEU A 24 -5.39 -1.38 -0.59
N LYS A 25 -5.56 -1.66 0.70
CA LYS A 25 -6.36 -0.82 1.61
C LYS A 25 -5.85 0.61 1.65
N VAL A 26 -4.53 0.77 1.82
CA VAL A 26 -3.87 2.08 1.86
C VAL A 26 -4.07 2.85 0.56
N LEU A 27 -3.92 2.19 -0.59
CA LEU A 27 -4.13 2.79 -1.91
C LEU A 27 -5.57 3.25 -2.12
N PHE A 28 -6.54 2.39 -1.81
CA PHE A 28 -7.96 2.75 -1.87
C PHE A 28 -8.26 3.97 -1.02
N TYR A 29 -7.80 3.97 0.23
CA TYR A 29 -8.00 5.11 1.13
C TYR A 29 -7.31 6.37 0.62
N ALA A 30 -6.08 6.26 0.11
CA ALA A 30 -5.36 7.41 -0.44
C ALA A 30 -6.09 8.01 -1.65
N TYR A 31 -6.62 7.20 -2.56
CA TYR A 31 -7.39 7.66 -3.70
C TYR A 31 -8.71 8.32 -3.30
N LEU A 32 -9.43 7.77 -2.33
CA LEU A 32 -10.64 8.40 -1.77
C LEU A 32 -10.34 9.79 -1.17
N ASN A 33 -9.12 9.98 -0.66
CA ASN A 33 -8.66 11.27 -0.13
C ASN A 33 -7.97 12.16 -1.18
N ASN A 34 -8.07 11.85 -2.48
CA ASN A 34 -7.41 12.55 -3.58
C ASN A 34 -5.87 12.61 -3.47
N ILE A 35 -5.25 11.65 -2.78
CA ILE A 35 -3.81 11.51 -2.61
C ILE A 35 -3.28 10.46 -3.60
N TYR A 36 -2.92 10.92 -4.80
CA TYR A 36 -2.43 10.03 -5.87
C TYR A 36 -0.91 9.86 -5.89
N SER A 37 -0.15 10.75 -5.25
CA SER A 37 1.31 10.69 -5.24
C SER A 37 1.81 9.71 -4.18
N CYS A 38 2.61 8.71 -4.58
CA CYS A 38 3.18 7.71 -3.66
C CYS A 38 3.97 8.37 -2.50
N ARG A 39 4.65 9.49 -2.76
CA ARG A 39 5.37 10.25 -1.73
C ARG A 39 4.41 10.94 -0.76
N LYS A 40 3.27 11.44 -1.23
CA LYS A 40 2.24 12.02 -0.36
C LYS A 40 1.55 10.94 0.46
N THR A 41 1.28 9.77 -0.14
CA THR A 41 0.73 8.61 0.57
C THR A 41 1.66 8.17 1.70
N GLN A 42 2.97 8.06 1.45
CA GLN A 42 3.95 7.77 2.49
C GLN A 42 3.97 8.81 3.62
N LYS A 43 3.92 10.11 3.30
CA LYS A 43 3.81 11.17 4.31
C LYS A 43 2.52 11.03 5.12
N ALA A 44 1.41 10.67 4.46
CA ALA A 44 0.12 10.47 5.11
C ALA A 44 0.14 9.22 6.01
N LEU A 45 0.88 8.18 5.67
CA LEU A 45 1.13 7.03 6.54
C LEU A 45 1.87 7.37 7.85
N GLN A 46 2.64 8.45 7.88
CA GLN A 46 3.36 8.88 9.09
C GLN A 46 2.60 9.95 9.89
N LYS A 47 1.68 10.68 9.25
CA LYS A 47 1.02 11.85 9.83
C LYS A 47 -0.46 11.63 10.11
N ASN A 48 -1.12 10.76 9.35
CA ASN A 48 -2.56 10.56 9.43
C ASN A 48 -2.86 9.28 10.21
N ILE A 49 -3.46 9.46 11.40
CA ILE A 49 -3.85 8.38 12.30
C ILE A 49 -4.79 7.38 11.62
N HIS A 50 -5.67 7.81 10.72
CA HIS A 50 -6.57 6.92 10.00
C HIS A 50 -5.81 5.92 9.11
N ILE A 51 -4.78 6.39 8.39
CA ILE A 51 -3.99 5.53 7.50
C ILE A 51 -3.08 4.63 8.33
N MET A 52 -2.50 5.15 9.41
CA MET A 52 -1.70 4.35 10.36
C MET A 52 -2.51 3.19 10.94
N TRP A 53 -3.76 3.44 11.35
CA TRP A 53 -4.64 2.40 11.84
C TRP A 53 -4.99 1.39 10.74
N LEU A 54 -5.29 1.87 9.52
CA LEU A 54 -5.63 1.02 8.38
C LEU A 54 -4.49 0.09 7.93
N SER A 55 -3.24 0.57 8.01
CA SER A 55 -2.05 -0.21 7.69
C SER A 55 -1.51 -1.02 8.88
N GLY A 56 -2.13 -0.92 10.07
CA GLY A 56 -1.66 -1.60 11.28
C GLY A 56 -0.26 -1.13 11.71
N ASN A 57 -0.03 0.17 11.67
CA ASN A 57 1.26 0.82 11.93
C ASN A 57 2.41 0.41 10.99
N SER A 58 2.10 -0.33 9.91
CA SER A 58 3.05 -0.62 8.84
C SER A 58 3.24 0.62 7.98
N THR A 59 4.49 1.01 7.71
CA THR A 59 4.80 2.18 6.88
C THR A 59 5.54 1.80 5.60
N PRO A 60 4.85 1.27 4.57
CA PRO A 60 5.44 1.08 3.24
C PRO A 60 6.07 2.37 2.71
N ASN A 61 7.25 2.22 2.14
CA ASN A 61 7.97 3.32 1.50
C ASN A 61 7.31 3.68 0.16
N PHE A 62 7.55 4.88 -0.38
CA PHE A 62 7.03 5.30 -1.68
C PHE A 62 7.39 4.32 -2.80
N ARG A 63 8.58 3.70 -2.72
CA ARG A 63 9.06 2.71 -3.69
C ARG A 63 8.20 1.44 -3.65
N THR A 64 7.89 0.92 -2.46
CA THR A 64 6.99 -0.23 -2.29
C THR A 64 5.59 0.01 -2.87
N ILE A 65 5.04 1.20 -2.64
CA ILE A 65 3.72 1.58 -3.20
C ILE A 65 3.79 1.68 -4.74
N ASN A 66 4.89 2.22 -5.27
CA ASN A 66 5.11 2.33 -6.69
C ASN A 66 5.28 0.96 -7.36
N ASP A 67 6.07 0.08 -6.75
CA ASP A 67 6.31 -1.28 -7.23
C ASP A 67 5.02 -2.10 -7.22
N PHE A 68 4.15 -1.88 -6.22
CA PHE A 68 2.82 -2.48 -6.20
C PHE A 68 1.95 -1.97 -7.36
N ARG A 69 1.95 -0.66 -7.66
CA ARG A 69 1.19 -0.11 -8.78
C ARG A 69 1.68 -0.56 -10.16
N GLY A 70 2.98 -0.83 -10.31
CA GLY A 70 3.55 -1.31 -11.57
C GLY A 70 3.42 -2.81 -11.81
N LYS A 71 3.10 -3.58 -10.77
CA LYS A 71 2.93 -5.05 -10.83
C LYS A 71 1.49 -5.51 -10.87
N VAL A 72 0.54 -4.64 -10.50
CA VAL A 72 -0.91 -4.86 -10.57
C VAL A 72 -1.42 -4.52 -11.96
#